data_AF-A0A965CKQ0-F1
#
_entry.id   AF-A0A965CKQ0-F1
#
_cell.length_a   1.000
_cell.length_b   1.000
_cell.length_c   1.000
_cell.angle_alpha   90.00
_cell.angle_beta   90.00
_cell.angle_gamma   90.00
#
_symmetry.space_group_name_H-M   'P 1'
#
loop_
_entity.id
_entity.type
_entity.pdbx_description
1 polymer ?
#
loop_
_entity_poly.entity_id
_entity_poly.type
_entity_poly.pdbx_seq_one_letter_code
_entity_poly.pdbx_strand_id
1 'polypeptide(L)' 'RVRWEHIQRVYEQCGRNVSETARRLSMHRRTLQRILAKRAPR' A
#
# COMPACT_ATOMS: atom_id res chain seq x y z
N ARG A 1 -2.68 -5.95 -13.26
CA ARG A 1 -1.58 -6.21 -12.29
C ARG A 1 -0.83 -4.94 -11.87
N VAL A 2 -0.63 -3.98 -12.77
CA VAL A 2 0.11 -2.70 -12.59
C VAL A 2 -0.17 -1.94 -11.27
N ARG A 3 -1.44 -1.85 -10.82
CA ARG A 3 -1.80 -1.07 -9.62
C ARG A 3 -1.14 -1.59 -8.34
N TRP A 4 -0.94 -2.91 -8.21
CA TRP A 4 -0.32 -3.49 -7.02
C TRP A 4 1.19 -3.32 -7.00
N GLU A 5 1.86 -3.50 -8.13
CA GLU A 5 3.30 -3.25 -8.24
C GLU A 5 3.62 -1.80 -7.91
N HIS A 6 2.77 -0.86 -8.35
CA HIS A 6 2.88 0.55 -7.96
C HIS A 6 2.70 0.75 -6.44
N ILE A 7 1.69 0.12 -5.83
CA ILE A 7 1.48 0.18 -4.37
C ILE A 7 2.68 -0.39 -3.61
N GLN A 8 3.18 -1.56 -4.02
CA GLN A 8 4.32 -2.23 -3.38
C GLN A 8 5.60 -1.42 -3.51
N ARG A 9 5.90 -0.90 -4.70
CA ARG A 9 7.08 -0.06 -4.92
C ARG A 9 7.05 1.17 -4.01
N VAL A 10 5.92 1.87 -3.93
CA VAL A 10 5.78 3.03 -3.03
C VAL A 10 5.82 2.60 -1.56
N TYR A 11 5.26 1.44 -1.21
CA TYR A 11 5.30 0.89 0.15
C TYR A 11 6.72 0.58 0.62
N GLU A 12 7.55 -0.02 -0.22
CA GLU A 12 8.95 -0.28 0.06
C GLU A 12 9.78 1.01 0.10
N GLN A 13 9.56 1.92 -0.85
CA GLN A 13 10.19 3.25 -0.86
C GLN A 13 9.88 4.07 0.39
N CYS A 14 8.69 3.90 0.96
CA CYS A 14 8.29 4.56 2.22
C CYS A 14 8.73 3.80 3.48
N GLY A 15 9.54 2.74 3.37
CA GLY A 15 9.99 1.96 4.52
C GLY A 15 8.86 1.24 5.26
N ARG A 16 7.86 0.73 4.52
CA ARG A 16 6.65 0.08 5.07
C ARG A 16 5.71 1.02 5.84
N ASN A 17 5.84 2.34 5.67
CA ASN A 17 4.93 3.30 6.28
C ASN A 17 3.60 3.40 5.51
N VAL A 18 2.58 2.69 6.01
CA VAL A 18 1.24 2.66 5.41
C VAL A 18 0.62 4.06 5.27
N SER A 19 0.83 4.97 6.23
CA SER A 19 0.23 6.30 6.20
C SER A 19 0.85 7.17 5.11
N GLU A 20 2.17 7.10 4.95
CA GLU A 20 2.92 7.85 3.93
C GLU A 20 2.63 7.31 2.53
N THR A 21 2.61 5.98 2.37
CA THR A 21 2.22 5.33 1.12
C THR A 21 0.79 5.68 0.72
N ALA A 22 -0.14 5.74 1.68
CA ALA A 22 -1.51 6.14 1.41
C ALA A 22 -1.61 7.59 0.91
N ARG A 23 -0.86 8.52 1.54
CA ARG A 23 -0.76 9.91 1.08
C ARG A 23 -0.18 10.03 -0.32
N ARG A 24 0.94 9.35 -0.61
CA ARG A 24 1.57 9.35 -1.95
C ARG A 24 0.70 8.78 -3.05
N LEU A 25 -0.12 7.79 -2.72
CA LEU A 25 -1.02 7.14 -3.66
C LEU A 25 -2.41 7.81 -3.71
N SER A 26 -2.58 8.96 -3.05
CA SER A 26 -3.86 9.67 -2.91
C SER A 26 -5.02 8.74 -2.51
N MET A 27 -4.76 7.82 -1.58
CA MET A 27 -5.73 6.86 -1.09
C MET A 27 -5.88 6.93 0.43
N HIS A 28 -7.01 6.45 0.94
CA HIS A 28 -7.20 6.32 2.37
C HIS A 28 -6.34 5.19 2.95
N ARG A 29 -5.72 5.45 4.11
CA ARG A 29 -4.94 4.44 4.87
C ARG A 29 -5.71 3.13 5.08
N ARG A 30 -7.00 3.22 5.42
CA ARG A 30 -7.89 2.06 5.61
C ARG A 30 -8.02 1.20 4.35
N THR A 31 -8.10 1.83 3.17
CA THR A 31 -8.15 1.14 1.88
C THR A 31 -6.84 0.41 1.61
N LEU A 32 -5.70 1.08 1.80
CA LEU A 32 -4.39 0.47 1.64
C LEU A 32 -4.22 -0.74 2.58
N GLN A 33 -4.58 -0.58 3.86
CA GLN A 33 -4.57 -1.67 4.85
C GLN A 33 -5.40 -2.88 4.40
N ARG A 34 -6.61 -2.67 3.87
CA ARG A 34 -7.45 -3.76 3.37
C ARG A 34 -6.83 -4.47 2.16
N ILE A 35 -6.19 -3.73 1.26
CA ILE A 35 -5.51 -4.30 0.09
C ILE A 35 -4.31 -5.14 0.54
N LEU A 36 -3.51 -4.64 1.49
CA LEU A 36 -2.39 -5.37 2.09
C LEU A 36 -2.89 -6.64 2.81
N ALA A 37 -3.94 -6.53 3.63
CA ALA A 37 -4.51 -7.66 4.37
C ALA A 37 -5.14 -8.74 3.46
N LYS A 38 -5.73 -8.36 2.33
CA LYS A 38 -6.25 -9.34 1.34
C LYS A 38 -5.15 -10.16 0.64
N ARG A 39 -3.90 -9.69 0.69
CA ARG A 39 -2.77 -10.29 -0.04
C ARG A 39 -1.68 -10.83 0.88
N ALA A 40 -1.70 -10.51 2.17
CA ALA A 40 -0.91 -11.21 3.16
C ALA A 40 -1.51 -12.61 3.36
N PRO A 41 -0.74 -13.71 3.20
CA PRO A 41 -1.17 -15.00 3.69
C PRO A 41 -1.40 -14.88 5.20
N ARG A 42 -2.46 -15.50 5.71
CA ARG A 42 -2.74 -15.56 7.15
C ARG A 42 -1.59 -16.23 7.88
#